data_AF-A0A6G1JGW7-F1
#
_entry.id   AF-A0A6G1JGW7-F1
#
_cell.length_a   1.000
_cell.length_b   1.000
_cell.length_c   1.000
_cell.angle_alpha   90.00
_cell.angle_beta   90.00
_cell.angle_gamma   90.00
#
_symmetry.space_group_name_H-M   'P 1'
#
loop_
_entity.id
_entity.type
_entity.pdbx_description
1 polymer ?
#
loop_
_entity_poly.entity_id
_entity_poly.type
_entity_poly.pdbx_seq_one_letter_code
_entity_poly.pdbx_strand_id
1 'polypeptide(L)'
;MSLPTTPAFKPPPVVECMSREHCLGFGKKIYVPNVVCSSCLKRHDPQQLREWAQGNSSALHILDEEFAQKQQTKRNLEARGRYLCAFEDPDYTHCRWRRRDLNLRGTRMDCGIVRRKGTACVKCWRRHLHKIGIVQYFTPMGLCHEEADKAAEASKSKDDAVEDDEDDEDDDVEGYNQLF
;
A
#
# COMPACT_ATOMS: atom_id res chain seq x y z
N MET A 1 45.87 26.56 -18.54
CA MET A 1 45.89 25.59 -17.44
C MET A 1 44.75 25.93 -16.50
N SER A 2 43.70 25.11 -16.47
CA SER A 2 42.52 25.33 -15.64
C SER A 2 42.75 24.67 -14.28
N LEU A 3 42.70 25.44 -13.19
CA LEU A 3 42.82 24.91 -11.84
C LEU A 3 41.64 23.95 -11.55
N PRO A 4 41.88 22.80 -10.88
CA PRO A 4 40.80 21.94 -10.46
C PRO A 4 40.00 22.64 -9.36
N THR A 5 38.74 22.99 -9.65
CA THR A 5 37.79 23.51 -8.67
C THR A 5 37.54 22.40 -7.64
N THR A 6 38.17 22.50 -6.47
CA THR A 6 37.87 21.61 -5.35
C THR A 6 36.40 21.80 -4.96
N PRO A 7 35.62 20.72 -4.82
CA PRO A 7 34.20 20.85 -4.46
C PRO A 7 34.10 21.47 -3.07
N ALA A 8 33.46 22.64 -2.99
CA ALA A 8 33.23 23.35 -1.74
C ALA A 8 32.48 22.44 -0.75
N PHE A 9 32.98 22.36 0.49
CA PHE A 9 32.32 21.62 1.56
C PHE A 9 30.92 22.21 1.80
N LYS A 10 29.89 21.47 1.41
CA LYS A 10 28.50 21.85 1.68
C LYS A 10 28.14 21.35 3.08
N PRO A 11 27.69 22.23 4.00
CA PRO A 11 27.21 21.77 5.29
C PRO A 11 26.05 20.79 5.10
N PRO A 12 25.87 19.83 6.02
CA PRO A 12 24.77 18.88 5.94
C PRO A 12 23.44 19.64 5.90
N PRO A 13 22.44 19.15 5.15
CA PRO A 13 21.16 19.82 5.03
C PRO A 13 20.49 19.93 6.41
N VAL A 14 19.76 21.04 6.61
CA VAL A 14 18.91 21.23 7.78
C VAL A 14 17.54 20.61 7.46
N VAL A 15 17.01 19.79 8.39
CA VAL A 15 15.70 19.15 8.26
C VAL A 15 14.81 19.57 9.41
N GLU A 16 13.76 20.31 9.08
CA GLU A 16 12.70 20.69 10.01
C GLU A 16 11.64 19.60 10.06
N CYS A 17 11.30 19.13 11.26
CA CYS A 17 10.27 18.11 11.43
C CYS A 17 9.72 18.03 12.85
N MET A 18 8.43 17.79 12.97
CA MET A 18 7.73 17.57 14.24
C MET A 18 8.09 16.23 14.89
N SER A 19 8.63 15.27 14.16
CA SER A 19 8.82 13.90 14.65
C SER A 19 9.98 13.73 15.65
N ARG A 20 10.64 14.80 16.10
CA ARG A 20 11.70 14.80 17.14
C ARG A 20 12.74 13.68 16.94
N GLU A 21 13.00 12.83 17.95
CA GLU A 21 13.92 11.70 17.86
C GLU A 21 13.51 10.65 16.82
N HIS A 22 12.22 10.59 16.46
CA HIS A 22 11.71 9.71 15.43
C HIS A 22 11.90 10.27 14.01
N CYS A 23 12.43 11.49 13.84
CA CYS A 23 12.65 12.07 12.52
C CYS A 23 13.65 11.23 11.71
N LEU A 24 13.24 10.88 10.49
CA LEU A 24 14.00 10.03 9.55
C LEU A 24 14.76 10.83 8.49
N GLY A 25 14.77 12.15 8.59
CA GLY A 25 15.52 13.03 7.69
C GLY A 25 17.04 12.91 7.85
N PHE A 26 17.76 13.21 6.77
CA PHE A 26 19.23 13.22 6.73
C PHE A 26 19.77 14.62 7.03
N GLY A 27 20.81 14.72 7.87
CA GLY A 27 21.45 15.99 8.23
C GLY A 27 21.05 16.52 9.61
N LYS A 28 21.16 17.84 9.82
CA LYS A 28 20.87 18.50 11.11
C LYS A 28 19.37 18.61 11.30
N LYS A 29 18.82 17.88 12.29
CA LYS A 29 17.39 17.85 12.57
C LYS A 29 17.01 18.98 13.52
N ILE A 30 15.98 19.74 13.16
CA ILE A 30 15.39 20.81 13.98
C ILE A 30 13.93 20.46 14.21
N TYR A 31 13.51 20.52 15.47
CA TYR A 31 12.12 20.32 15.81
C TYR A 31 11.31 21.56 15.42
N VAL A 32 10.29 21.35 14.59
CA VAL A 32 9.31 22.37 14.21
C VAL A 32 7.92 21.72 14.30
N PRO A 33 7.03 22.18 15.19
CA PRO A 33 5.79 21.48 15.54
C PRO A 33 4.78 21.37 14.39
N ASN A 34 4.83 22.30 13.44
CA ASN A 34 3.89 22.42 12.32
C ASN A 34 4.47 21.93 10.98
N VAL A 35 5.63 21.26 10.98
CA VAL A 35 6.29 20.81 9.75
C VAL A 35 6.55 19.31 9.81
N VAL A 36 6.29 18.60 8.72
CA VAL A 36 6.66 17.19 8.57
C VAL A 36 7.63 17.05 7.40
N CYS A 37 8.85 16.58 7.65
CA CYS A 37 9.80 16.40 6.57
C CYS A 37 9.38 15.28 5.62
N SER A 38 9.79 15.39 4.34
CA SER A 38 9.48 14.41 3.30
C SER A 38 9.91 12.98 3.64
N SER A 39 11.01 12.82 4.38
CA SER A 39 11.47 11.50 4.83
C SER A 39 10.51 10.87 5.83
N CYS A 40 9.91 11.66 6.73
CA CYS A 40 8.90 11.19 7.66
C CYS A 40 7.60 10.85 6.93
N LEU A 41 7.12 11.72 6.04
CA LEU A 41 5.90 11.51 5.24
C LEU A 41 5.95 10.21 4.40
N LYS A 42 7.13 9.89 3.87
CA LYS A 42 7.34 8.68 3.04
C LYS A 42 7.48 7.40 3.85
N ARG A 43 8.07 7.47 5.05
CA ARG A 43 8.60 6.26 5.73
C ARG A 43 7.83 5.89 7.00
N HIS A 44 7.20 6.84 7.66
CA HIS A 44 6.36 6.56 8.83
C HIS A 44 4.95 6.24 8.43
N ASP A 45 4.26 5.50 9.32
CA ASP A 45 2.84 5.28 9.15
C ASP A 45 2.06 6.58 9.41
N PRO A 46 1.04 6.90 8.59
CA PRO A 46 0.22 8.09 8.81
C PRO A 46 -0.37 8.15 10.21
N GLN A 47 -0.76 7.01 10.79
CA GLN A 47 -1.33 6.98 12.14
C GLN A 47 -0.29 7.41 13.19
N GLN A 48 0.95 6.93 13.08
CA GLN A 48 2.05 7.33 13.96
C GLN A 48 2.37 8.82 13.83
N LEU A 49 2.39 9.35 12.60
CA LEU A 49 2.61 10.78 12.38
C LEU A 49 1.50 11.63 12.99
N ARG A 50 0.23 11.19 12.91
CA ARG A 50 -0.90 11.88 13.56
C ARG A 50 -0.79 11.86 15.08
N GLU A 51 -0.39 10.72 15.67
CA GLU A 51 -0.13 10.61 17.11
C GLU A 51 0.96 11.58 17.55
N TRP A 52 2.06 11.68 16.79
CA TRP A 52 3.15 12.62 17.08
C TRP A 52 2.82 14.09 16.78
N ALA A 53 1.83 14.36 15.93
CA ALA A 53 1.35 15.73 15.70
C ALA A 53 0.64 16.32 16.93
N GLN A 54 0.20 15.49 17.89
CA GLN A 54 -0.38 15.91 19.18
C GLN A 54 -1.48 16.97 19.03
N GLY A 55 -2.33 16.84 18.00
CA GLY A 55 -3.43 17.79 17.76
C GLY A 55 -3.04 19.10 17.07
N ASN A 56 -1.79 19.27 16.63
CA ASN A 56 -1.36 20.42 15.85
C ASN A 56 -2.10 20.45 14.50
N SER A 57 -3.01 21.41 14.31
CA SER A 57 -3.89 21.48 13.15
C SER A 57 -3.12 21.62 11.83
N SER A 58 -2.04 22.41 11.81
CA SER A 58 -1.22 22.61 10.62
C SER A 58 -0.50 21.33 10.21
N ALA A 59 0.11 20.63 11.17
CA ALA A 59 0.75 19.35 10.90
C ALA A 59 -0.27 18.28 10.45
N LEU A 60 -1.44 18.23 11.09
CA LEU A 60 -2.51 17.31 10.71
C LEU A 60 -3.00 17.59 9.28
N HIS A 61 -3.16 18.86 8.90
CA HIS A 61 -3.53 19.25 7.54
C HIS A 61 -2.53 18.73 6.49
N ILE A 62 -1.23 18.90 6.74
CA ILE A 62 -0.18 18.36 5.85
C ILE A 62 -0.29 16.83 5.72
N LEU A 63 -0.57 16.13 6.83
CA LEU A 63 -0.75 14.67 6.81
C LEU A 63 -2.01 14.25 6.05
N ASP A 64 -3.09 15.03 6.15
CA ASP A 64 -4.34 14.80 5.43
C ASP A 64 -4.15 14.97 3.92
N GLU A 65 -3.46 16.02 3.48
CA GLU A 65 -3.12 16.26 2.08
C GLU A 65 -2.29 15.11 1.49
N GLU A 66 -1.25 14.69 2.19
CA GLU A 66 -0.39 13.56 1.78
C GLU A 66 -1.16 12.24 1.72
N PHE A 67 -2.08 12.02 2.66
CA PHE A 67 -2.95 10.84 2.63
C PHE A 67 -3.92 10.88 1.44
N ALA A 68 -4.53 12.03 1.17
CA ALA A 68 -5.42 12.22 0.03
C ALA A 68 -4.69 11.98 -1.30
N GLN A 69 -3.45 12.47 -1.43
CA GLN A 69 -2.62 12.24 -2.62
C GLN A 69 -2.28 10.75 -2.81
N LYS A 70 -1.96 10.03 -1.72
CA LYS A 70 -1.76 8.58 -1.77
C LYS A 70 -3.03 7.84 -2.18
N GLN A 71 -4.19 8.25 -1.65
CA GLN A 71 -5.48 7.66 -2.02
C GLN A 71 -5.79 7.87 -3.51
N GLN A 72 -5.49 9.05 -4.05
CA GLN A 72 -5.68 9.31 -5.48
C GLN A 72 -4.74 8.47 -6.34
N THR A 73 -3.47 8.35 -5.94
CA THR A 73 -2.48 7.49 -6.62
C THR A 73 -2.94 6.04 -6.63
N LYS A 74 -3.44 5.55 -5.49
CA LYS A 74 -4.02 4.21 -5.37
C LYS A 74 -5.17 4.00 -6.36
N ARG A 75 -6.17 4.88 -6.39
CA ARG A 75 -7.31 4.78 -7.32
C ARG A 75 -6.85 4.70 -8.78
N ASN A 76 -5.87 5.53 -9.16
CA ASN A 76 -5.31 5.53 -10.52
C ASN A 76 -4.60 4.21 -10.88
N LEU A 77 -3.97 3.55 -9.90
CA LEU A 77 -3.35 2.24 -10.09
C LEU A 77 -4.41 1.15 -10.20
N GLU A 78 -5.39 1.15 -9.28
CA GLU A 78 -6.46 0.16 -9.23
C GLU A 78 -7.30 0.17 -10.52
N ALA A 79 -7.57 1.36 -11.08
CA ALA A 79 -8.24 1.51 -12.37
C ALA A 79 -7.48 0.85 -13.56
N ARG A 80 -6.20 0.51 -13.38
CA ARG A 80 -5.35 -0.14 -14.38
C ARG A 80 -5.06 -1.61 -14.03
N GLY A 81 -5.85 -2.22 -13.15
CA GLY A 81 -5.68 -3.62 -12.71
C GLY A 81 -4.38 -3.85 -11.93
N ARG A 82 -3.87 -2.80 -11.27
CA ARG A 82 -2.62 -2.82 -10.51
C ARG A 82 -2.88 -2.30 -9.11
N TYR A 83 -2.19 -2.83 -8.12
CA TYR A 83 -2.45 -2.51 -6.72
C TYR A 83 -1.16 -2.05 -6.03
N LEU A 84 -1.30 -1.20 -5.03
CA LEU A 84 -0.20 -0.92 -4.12
C LEU A 84 0.12 -2.20 -3.33
N CYS A 85 1.40 -2.38 -3.00
CA CYS A 85 1.78 -3.38 -2.01
C CYS A 85 0.97 -3.19 -0.73
N ALA A 86 0.52 -4.27 -0.09
CA ALA A 86 -0.26 -4.23 1.16
C ALA A 86 0.38 -3.33 2.24
N PHE A 87 1.71 -3.23 2.28
CA PHE A 87 2.44 -2.39 3.24
C PHE A 87 2.42 -0.89 2.95
N GLU A 88 2.09 -0.48 1.72
CA GLU A 88 1.88 0.91 1.31
C GLU A 88 0.40 1.27 1.13
N ASP A 89 -0.44 0.28 0.81
CA ASP A 89 -1.84 0.50 0.50
C ASP A 89 -2.62 1.08 1.71
N PRO A 90 -3.18 2.30 1.60
CA PRO A 90 -3.94 2.94 2.68
C PRO A 90 -5.06 2.10 3.29
N ASP A 91 -5.64 1.16 2.54
CA ASP A 91 -6.75 0.33 3.01
C ASP A 91 -6.34 -0.54 4.21
N TYR A 92 -5.06 -0.94 4.30
CA TYR A 92 -4.55 -1.83 5.36
C TYR A 92 -3.96 -1.08 6.56
N THR A 93 -4.21 0.23 6.69
CA THR A 93 -3.73 1.06 7.83
C THR A 93 -4.17 0.54 9.19
N HIS A 94 -5.36 -0.06 9.28
CA HIS A 94 -5.93 -0.58 10.51
C HIS A 94 -5.40 -1.97 10.90
N CYS A 95 -4.71 -2.67 9.99
CA CYS A 95 -4.26 -4.03 10.24
C CYS A 95 -3.16 -4.08 11.32
N ARG A 96 -3.28 -5.04 12.26
CA ARG A 96 -2.41 -5.16 13.44
C ARG A 96 -0.92 -5.27 13.11
N TRP A 97 -0.59 -5.89 11.98
CA TRP A 97 0.79 -6.06 11.50
C TRP A 97 1.44 -4.75 11.00
N ARG A 98 0.67 -3.68 10.76
CA ARG A 98 1.23 -2.34 10.49
C ARG A 98 1.63 -1.58 11.76
N ARG A 99 0.88 -1.76 12.85
CA ARG A 99 1.00 -0.93 14.07
C ARG A 99 2.24 -1.21 14.93
N ARG A 100 2.78 -2.44 14.89
CA ARG A 100 3.76 -2.94 15.88
C ARG A 100 5.24 -2.71 15.53
N ASP A 101 5.57 -1.59 14.90
CA ASP A 101 6.97 -1.26 14.58
C ASP A 101 7.69 -2.30 13.69
N LEU A 102 6.92 -3.21 13.09
CA LEU A 102 7.33 -3.96 11.91
C LEU A 102 7.65 -3.02 10.75
N ASN A 103 7.09 -1.79 10.82
CA ASN A 103 7.53 -0.55 10.20
C ASN A 103 8.63 -0.77 9.18
N LEU A 104 8.15 -0.92 7.96
CA LEU A 104 8.88 -1.06 6.72
C LEU A 104 9.66 0.22 6.40
N ARG A 105 10.21 0.94 7.39
CA ARG A 105 10.90 2.21 7.24
C ARG A 105 11.96 2.17 6.13
N GLY A 106 12.57 1.01 5.86
CA GLY A 106 13.51 0.80 4.75
C GLY A 106 12.93 0.17 3.47
N THR A 107 11.68 -0.30 3.51
CA THR A 107 10.97 -0.98 2.41
C THR A 107 9.93 -0.09 1.74
N ARG A 108 9.41 0.95 2.43
CA ARG A 108 8.44 1.91 1.87
C ARG A 108 8.98 2.74 0.70
N MET A 109 10.28 3.06 0.73
CA MET A 109 10.92 3.91 -0.27
C MET A 109 10.96 3.26 -1.68
N ASP A 110 11.07 1.92 -1.74
CA ASP A 110 11.22 1.18 -3.00
C ASP A 110 10.13 0.11 -3.17
N CYS A 111 8.99 0.32 -2.51
CA CYS A 111 7.90 -0.64 -2.51
C CYS A 111 7.24 -0.71 -3.89
N GLY A 112 7.03 -1.93 -4.38
CA GLY A 112 6.53 -2.16 -5.73
C GLY A 112 5.00 -2.14 -5.84
N ILE A 113 4.53 -1.94 -7.07
CA ILE A 113 3.16 -2.23 -7.49
C ILE A 113 3.01 -3.75 -7.66
N VAL A 114 1.89 -4.30 -7.21
CA VAL A 114 1.57 -5.73 -7.28
C VAL A 114 0.36 -5.98 -8.19
N ARG A 115 0.21 -7.22 -8.67
CA ARG A 115 -0.90 -7.63 -9.55
C ARG A 115 -2.20 -7.98 -8.83
N ARG A 116 -2.12 -8.31 -7.54
CA ARG A 116 -3.26 -8.71 -6.71
C ARG A 116 -3.35 -7.80 -5.49
N LYS A 117 -4.57 -7.37 -5.17
CA LYS A 117 -4.85 -6.57 -3.97
C LYS A 117 -4.43 -7.35 -2.71
N GLY A 118 -3.99 -6.65 -1.67
CA GLY A 118 -3.55 -7.27 -0.41
C GLY A 118 -2.25 -8.07 -0.49
N THR A 119 -1.53 -8.02 -1.62
CA THR A 119 -0.26 -8.73 -1.77
C THR A 119 0.92 -7.88 -1.32
N ALA A 120 1.85 -8.48 -0.59
CA ALA A 120 3.16 -7.91 -0.33
C ALA A 120 4.06 -8.02 -1.57
N CYS A 121 4.68 -6.92 -2.01
CA CYS A 121 5.65 -6.99 -3.10
C CYS A 121 6.86 -7.87 -2.72
N VAL A 122 7.58 -8.41 -3.71
CA VAL A 122 8.71 -9.35 -3.49
C VAL A 122 9.76 -8.82 -2.50
N LYS A 123 10.05 -7.52 -2.55
CA LYS A 123 11.02 -6.88 -1.63
C LYS A 123 10.52 -6.89 -0.19
N CYS A 124 9.26 -6.50 0.03
CA CYS A 124 8.63 -6.57 1.35
C CYS A 124 8.53 -8.02 1.81
N TRP A 125 8.05 -8.92 0.95
CA TRP A 125 7.90 -10.33 1.30
C TRP A 125 9.23 -10.97 1.75
N ARG A 126 10.30 -10.87 0.95
CA ARG A 126 11.62 -11.44 1.29
C ARG A 126 12.25 -10.83 2.54
N ARG A 127 12.10 -9.52 2.74
CA ARG A 127 12.63 -8.83 3.94
C ARG A 127 11.84 -9.16 5.21
N HIS A 128 10.63 -9.72 5.10
CA HIS A 128 9.73 -9.96 6.25
C HIS A 128 9.52 -11.42 6.60
N LEU A 129 9.93 -12.37 5.74
CA LEU A 129 10.08 -13.78 6.13
C LEU A 129 10.99 -13.97 7.36
N HIS A 130 12.00 -13.11 7.56
CA HIS A 130 12.88 -13.17 8.73
C HIS A 130 12.30 -12.57 10.03
N LYS A 131 11.22 -11.76 9.94
CA LYS A 131 10.52 -11.25 11.14
C LYS A 131 9.27 -12.10 11.37
N ILE A 132 9.44 -13.15 12.16
CA ILE A 132 8.47 -14.23 12.48
C ILE A 132 7.05 -13.73 12.80
N GLY A 133 6.86 -12.47 13.23
CA GLY A 133 5.54 -11.92 13.54
C GLY A 133 4.64 -11.48 12.36
N ILE A 134 5.14 -11.37 11.12
CA ILE A 134 4.30 -10.98 9.96
C ILE A 134 3.69 -12.19 9.25
N VAL A 135 4.41 -13.31 9.20
CA VAL A 135 4.04 -14.47 8.39
C VAL A 135 2.67 -15.02 8.79
N GLN A 136 2.28 -14.92 10.06
CA GLN A 136 0.96 -15.32 10.53
C GLN A 136 -0.23 -14.53 9.95
N TYR A 137 0.02 -13.39 9.29
CA TYR A 137 -1.02 -12.54 8.69
C TYR A 137 -1.10 -12.67 7.17
N PHE A 138 -0.18 -13.43 6.56
CA PHE A 138 -0.07 -13.59 5.12
C PHE A 138 0.10 -15.07 4.77
N THR A 139 -0.57 -15.49 3.70
CA THR A 139 -0.31 -16.78 3.06
C THR A 139 1.18 -16.90 2.63
N PRO A 140 1.70 -18.12 2.39
CA PRO A 140 3.06 -18.31 1.87
C PRO A 140 3.35 -17.57 0.55
N MET A 141 2.30 -17.21 -0.19
CA MET A 141 2.38 -16.42 -1.43
C MET A 141 2.42 -14.89 -1.19
N GLY A 142 2.35 -14.44 0.06
CA GLY A 142 2.39 -13.03 0.42
C GLY A 142 1.06 -12.29 0.25
N LEU A 143 -0.06 -12.99 0.12
CA LEU A 143 -1.42 -12.43 0.15
C LEU A 143 -1.92 -12.40 1.60
N CYS A 144 -2.49 -11.28 2.06
CA CYS A 144 -3.06 -11.21 3.41
C CYS A 144 -4.25 -12.16 3.56
N HIS A 145 -4.40 -12.78 4.74
CA HIS A 145 -5.48 -13.75 4.98
C HIS A 145 -6.87 -13.14 4.76
N GLU A 146 -7.10 -11.90 5.21
CA GLU A 146 -8.37 -11.19 5.01
C GLU A 146 -8.79 -11.09 3.53
N GLU A 147 -7.85 -10.93 2.59
CA GLU A 147 -8.17 -10.90 1.16
C GLU A 147 -8.22 -12.31 0.54
N ALA A 148 -7.46 -13.26 1.09
CA ALA A 148 -7.55 -14.65 0.69
C ALA A 148 -8.93 -15.23 1.03
N ASP A 149 -9.46 -14.90 2.22
CA ASP A 149 -10.76 -15.36 2.70
C ASP A 149 -11.90 -14.77 1.86
N LYS A 150 -11.87 -13.45 1.60
CA LYS A 150 -12.82 -12.80 0.68
C LYS A 150 -12.80 -13.39 -0.72
N ALA A 151 -11.62 -13.70 -1.26
CA ALA A 151 -11.49 -14.31 -2.57
C ALA A 151 -12.07 -15.73 -2.60
N ALA A 152 -11.88 -16.51 -1.52
CA ALA A 152 -12.43 -17.85 -1.37
C ALA A 152 -13.96 -17.86 -1.20
N GLU A 153 -14.51 -16.87 -0.48
CA GLU A 153 -15.95 -16.67 -0.36
C GLU A 153 -16.57 -16.25 -1.70
N ALA A 154 -15.92 -15.36 -2.45
CA ALA A 154 -16.36 -14.91 -3.76
C ALA A 154 -16.27 -16.00 -4.85
N SER A 155 -15.42 -17.01 -4.69
CA SER A 155 -15.42 -18.19 -5.57
C SER A 155 -16.55 -19.14 -5.23
N LYS A 156 -16.84 -19.38 -3.94
CA LYS A 156 -17.96 -20.24 -3.53
C LYS A 156 -19.31 -19.72 -4.03
N SER A 157 -19.53 -18.41 -3.95
CA SER A 157 -20.76 -17.79 -4.46
C SER A 157 -20.90 -17.78 -5.99
N LYS A 158 -19.84 -18.10 -6.74
CA LYS A 158 -19.91 -18.34 -8.19
C LYS A 158 -20.20 -19.80 -8.53
N ASP A 159 -19.74 -20.72 -7.68
CA ASP A 159 -19.97 -22.15 -7.85
C ASP A 159 -21.38 -22.54 -7.39
N ASP A 160 -21.98 -21.81 -6.44
CA ASP A 160 -23.38 -21.99 -5.99
C ASP A 160 -24.44 -21.33 -6.91
N ALA A 161 -24.02 -20.67 -8.00
CA ALA A 161 -24.91 -20.01 -8.97
C ALA A 161 -25.10 -20.84 -10.26
N VAL A 162 -24.83 -22.15 -10.20
CA VAL A 162 -25.08 -23.11 -11.27
C VAL A 162 -25.91 -24.27 -10.72
N GLU A 163 -27.07 -23.99 -10.15
CA GLU A 163 -28.19 -24.94 -10.04
C GLU A 163 -29.51 -24.16 -10.25
N ASP A 164 -30.41 -24.76 -11.04
CA ASP A 164 -31.72 -24.30 -11.55
C ASP A 164 -31.74 -23.39 -12.79
N ASP A 165 -31.60 -24.03 -13.96
CA ASP A 165 -32.49 -23.81 -15.12
C ASP A 165 -32.67 -25.20 -15.78
N GLU A 166 -33.36 -26.09 -15.07
CA GLU A 166 -34.04 -27.24 -15.68
C GLU A 166 -35.44 -26.78 -16.12
N ASP A 167 -35.85 -27.29 -17.29
CA ASP A 167 -37.17 -27.19 -17.94
C ASP A 167 -37.48 -25.93 -18.78
N ASP A 168 -37.37 -26.08 -20.10
CA ASP A 168 -38.58 -26.38 -20.89
C ASP A 168 -38.20 -27.03 -22.24
N GLU A 169 -38.66 -28.27 -22.39
CA GLU A 169 -38.76 -28.99 -23.66
C GLU A 169 -39.77 -28.26 -24.57
N ASP A 170 -39.37 -27.86 -25.78
CA ASP A 170 -40.33 -27.53 -26.84
C ASP A 170 -39.83 -28.06 -28.20
N ASP A 171 -40.27 -29.29 -28.46
CA ASP A 171 -40.91 -29.81 -29.67
C ASP A 171 -40.29 -29.51 -31.06
N ASP A 172 -39.79 -30.58 -31.65
CA ASP A 172 -39.38 -30.70 -33.05
C ASP A 172 -40.55 -30.44 -34.01
N VAL A 173 -40.50 -29.34 -34.77
CA VAL A 173 -41.32 -29.17 -35.98
C VAL A 173 -40.43 -29.05 -37.22
N GLU A 174 -40.61 -30.02 -38.10
CA GLU A 174 -39.94 -30.23 -39.39
C GLU A 174 -39.88 -28.98 -40.28
N GLY A 175 -38.68 -28.45 -40.48
CA GLY A 175 -38.38 -27.49 -41.54
C GLY A 175 -38.19 -28.20 -42.89
N TYR A 176 -39.21 -28.11 -43.76
CA TYR A 176 -39.07 -28.49 -45.17
C TYR A 176 -37.95 -27.69 -45.84
N ASN A 177 -36.96 -28.41 -46.37
CA ASN A 177 -35.98 -27.90 -47.31
C ASN A 177 -36.67 -27.25 -48.53
N GLN A 178 -36.47 -25.95 -48.73
CA GLN A 178 -36.56 -25.33 -50.05
C GLN A 178 -35.16 -24.90 -50.49
N LEU A 179 -34.50 -25.77 -51.26
CA LEU A 179 -33.48 -25.37 -52.21
C LEU A 179 -33.61 -26.22 -53.48
N PHE A 180 -33.92 -25.51 -54.56
CA PHE A 180 -34.01 -25.86 -55.99
C PHE A 180 -35.29 -26.53 -56.49
#